data_AF-A0A4Y2JM14-F1
#
_entry.id   AF-A0A4Y2JM14-F1
#
_cell.length_a   1.000
_cell.length_b   1.000
_cell.length_c   1.000
_cell.angle_alpha   90.00
_cell.angle_beta   90.00
_cell.angle_gamma   90.00
#
_symmetry.space_group_name_H-M   'P 1'
#
loop_
_entity.id
_entity.type
_entity.pdbx_description
1 polymer ?
#
loop_
_entity_poly.entity_id
_entity_poly.type
_entity_poly.pdbx_seq_one_letter_code
_entity_poly.pdbx_strand_id
1 'polypeptide(L)'
;MESEGVRDLASRIEGLAHKSFNGSDVGAIGMSEELREKILLSQFTVGLKPTVTAQILIENPGKFQEAVEVADGIEKAKNMLTPNINVVSSFTGSETNFETLIQSNTETYTKTIDLLSKQLEKNE
;
A
#
# COMPACT_ATOMS: atom_id res chain seq x y z
N MET A 1 -15.22 -10.60 -12.98
CA MET A 1 -15.76 -9.76 -11.89
C MET A 1 -14.61 -8.90 -11.41
N GLU A 2 -14.67 -7.59 -11.61
CA GLU A 2 -13.64 -6.69 -11.08
C GLU A 2 -13.68 -6.79 -9.57
N SER A 3 -12.58 -7.21 -8.99
CA SER A 3 -12.42 -7.33 -7.55
C SER A 3 -12.27 -5.94 -6.94
N GLU A 4 -13.14 -5.61 -5.98
CA GLU A 4 -13.04 -4.44 -5.11
C GLU A 4 -11.61 -4.30 -4.55
N GLY A 5 -11.09 -3.06 -4.48
CA GLY A 5 -9.79 -2.77 -3.89
C GLY A 5 -9.79 -2.95 -2.37
N VAL A 6 -8.63 -3.15 -1.76
CA VAL A 6 -8.53 -3.43 -0.31
C VAL A 6 -9.13 -2.30 0.52
N ARG A 7 -8.86 -1.04 0.14
CA ARG A 7 -9.36 0.15 0.82
C ARG A 7 -10.88 0.28 0.73
N ASP A 8 -11.43 0.04 -0.44
CA ASP A 8 -12.87 0.13 -0.70
C ASP A 8 -13.63 -0.93 0.11
N LEU A 9 -13.11 -2.17 0.11
CA LEU A 9 -13.61 -3.27 0.92
C LEU A 9 -13.63 -2.91 2.41
N ALA A 10 -12.53 -2.35 2.92
CA ALA A 10 -12.42 -1.94 4.32
C ALA A 10 -13.49 -0.88 4.67
N SER A 11 -13.61 0.18 3.86
CA SER A 11 -14.62 1.22 4.07
C SER A 11 -16.05 0.69 4.01
N ARG A 12 -16.33 -0.25 3.11
CA ARG A 12 -17.65 -0.88 3.01
C ARG A 12 -17.99 -1.70 4.25
N ILE A 13 -17.06 -2.51 4.74
CA ILE A 13 -17.26 -3.34 5.93
C ILE A 13 -17.41 -2.48 7.18
N GLU A 14 -16.57 -1.46 7.34
CA GLU A 14 -16.65 -0.53 8.48
C GLU A 14 -17.96 0.27 8.47
N GLY A 15 -18.39 0.75 7.30
CA GLY A 15 -19.68 1.42 7.15
C GLY A 15 -20.87 0.50 7.47
N LEU A 16 -20.79 -0.78 7.11
CA LEU A 16 -21.80 -1.77 7.44
C LEU A 16 -21.85 -2.05 8.94
N ALA A 17 -20.68 -2.16 9.59
CA ALA A 17 -20.56 -2.35 11.03
C ALA A 17 -21.13 -1.16 11.80
N HIS A 18 -20.83 0.07 11.38
CA HIS A 18 -21.40 1.27 12.00
C HIS A 18 -22.94 1.30 11.91
N LYS A 19 -23.52 0.93 10.76
CA LYS A 19 -24.98 0.87 10.61
C LYS A 19 -25.62 -0.24 11.44
N SER A 20 -24.92 -1.38 11.57
CA SER A 20 -25.46 -2.59 12.22
C SER A 20 -25.34 -2.56 13.74
N PHE A 21 -24.25 -2.00 14.26
CA PHE A 21 -23.92 -2.05 15.70
C PHE A 21 -24.18 -0.73 16.42
N ASN A 22 -24.23 0.41 15.70
CA ASN A 22 -24.48 1.72 16.27
C ASN A 22 -25.84 2.30 15.85
N GLY A 23 -26.74 1.47 15.33
CA GLY A 23 -28.13 1.84 15.01
C GLY A 23 -28.88 2.29 16.27
N SER A 24 -29.62 3.39 16.17
CA SER A 24 -30.16 4.22 17.25
C SER A 24 -31.28 3.60 18.11
N ASP A 25 -31.34 2.28 18.28
CA ASP A 25 -32.42 1.67 19.06
C ASP A 25 -32.12 1.79 20.56
N VAL A 26 -33.01 2.53 21.24
CA VAL A 26 -33.00 2.77 22.68
C VAL A 26 -33.09 1.42 23.41
N GLY A 27 -31.94 0.87 23.79
CA GLY A 27 -31.84 -0.43 24.47
C GLY A 27 -30.74 -1.36 23.97
N ALA A 28 -30.02 -1.00 22.89
CA ALA A 28 -28.89 -1.81 22.44
C ALA A 28 -27.76 -1.81 23.49
N ILE A 29 -27.56 -2.94 24.16
CA ILE A 29 -26.29 -3.25 24.82
C ILE A 29 -25.24 -3.19 23.71
N GLY A 30 -24.45 -2.12 23.69
CA GLY A 30 -23.41 -1.93 22.69
C GLY A 30 -22.52 -3.16 22.60
N MET A 31 -22.19 -3.57 21.37
CA MET A 31 -21.23 -4.66 21.14
C MET A 31 -19.89 -4.29 21.77
N SER A 32 -19.20 -5.24 22.39
CA SER A 32 -17.85 -4.98 22.90
C SER A 32 -16.90 -4.70 21.75
N GLU A 33 -15.96 -3.77 21.95
CA GLU A 33 -14.98 -3.41 20.92
C GLU A 33 -14.15 -4.63 20.47
N GLU A 34 -13.82 -5.55 21.38
CA GLU A 34 -13.10 -6.78 21.02
C GLU A 34 -13.92 -7.68 20.07
N LEU A 35 -15.23 -7.82 20.33
CA LEU A 35 -16.11 -8.61 19.45
C LEU A 35 -16.28 -7.91 18.10
N ARG A 36 -16.40 -6.58 18.11
CA ARG A 36 -16.46 -5.76 16.90
C ARG A 36 -15.20 -5.92 16.06
N GLU A 37 -14.01 -5.84 16.66
CA GLU A 37 -12.73 -6.05 15.97
C GLU A 37 -12.64 -7.45 15.36
N LYS A 38 -13.01 -8.50 16.10
CA LYS A 38 -12.99 -9.88 15.58
C LYS A 38 -13.95 -10.07 14.40
N ILE A 39 -15.14 -9.47 14.45
CA ILE A 39 -16.11 -9.52 13.35
C ILE A 39 -15.56 -8.78 12.12
N LEU A 40 -15.02 -7.57 12.31
CA LEU A 40 -14.42 -6.80 11.23
C LEU A 40 -13.28 -7.57 10.57
N LEU A 41 -12.36 -8.13 11.35
CA LEU A 41 -11.26 -8.96 10.86
C LEU A 41 -11.75 -10.19 10.10
N SER A 42 -12.74 -10.91 10.62
CA SER A 42 -13.31 -12.08 9.98
C SER A 42 -13.93 -11.75 8.62
N GLN A 43 -14.78 -10.72 8.57
CA GLN A 43 -15.44 -10.29 7.32
C GLN A 43 -14.43 -9.75 6.30
N PHE A 44 -13.45 -8.99 6.77
CA PHE A 44 -12.40 -8.44 5.93
C PHE A 44 -11.56 -9.54 5.29
N THR A 45 -11.08 -10.50 6.09
CA THR A 45 -10.26 -11.62 5.61
C THR A 45 -10.99 -12.46 4.56
N VAL A 46 -12.30 -12.67 4.73
CA VAL A 46 -13.17 -13.39 3.77
C VAL A 46 -13.37 -12.59 2.48
N GLY A 47 -13.44 -11.26 2.56
CA GLY A 47 -13.62 -10.39 1.40
C GLY A 47 -12.35 -10.17 0.56
N LEU A 48 -11.18 -10.51 1.09
CA LEU A 48 -9.91 -10.33 0.41
C LEU A 48 -9.69 -11.33 -0.73
N LYS A 49 -8.87 -10.92 -1.70
CA LYS A 49 -8.37 -11.81 -2.76
C LYS A 49 -7.52 -12.92 -2.15
N PRO A 50 -7.58 -14.16 -2.66
CA PRO A 50 -6.81 -15.28 -2.12
C PRO A 50 -5.30 -14.99 -1.97
N THR A 51 -4.73 -14.24 -2.92
CA THR A 51 -3.30 -13.87 -2.88
C THR A 51 -2.95 -12.94 -1.72
N VAL A 52 -3.89 -12.10 -1.27
CA VAL A 52 -3.69 -11.20 -0.12
C VAL A 52 -4.06 -11.92 1.18
N THR A 53 -5.13 -12.72 1.17
CA THR A 53 -5.61 -13.49 2.33
C THR A 53 -4.54 -14.43 2.88
N ALA A 54 -3.79 -15.13 2.03
CA ALA A 54 -2.74 -16.06 2.46
C ALA A 54 -1.67 -15.35 3.30
N GLN A 55 -1.30 -14.14 2.92
CA GLN A 55 -0.28 -13.35 3.61
C GLN A 55 -0.82 -12.75 4.91
N ILE A 56 -2.07 -12.28 4.92
CA ILE A 56 -2.75 -11.82 6.14
C ILE A 56 -2.86 -12.92 7.20
N LEU A 57 -3.11 -14.17 6.79
CA LEU A 57 -3.15 -15.32 7.70
C LEU A 57 -1.79 -15.61 8.35
N ILE A 58 -0.68 -15.30 7.66
CA ILE A 58 0.68 -15.48 8.17
C ILE A 58 1.02 -14.35 9.13
N GLU A 59 0.74 -13.10 8.77
CA GLU A 59 1.04 -11.95 9.60
C GLU A 59 0.14 -11.87 10.84
N ASN A 60 -1.06 -12.45 10.76
CA ASN A 60 -2.02 -12.58 11.86
C ASN A 60 -2.23 -11.26 12.65
N PRO A 61 -2.67 -10.19 11.97
CA PRO A 61 -2.87 -8.89 12.60
C PRO A 61 -3.93 -8.98 13.70
N GLY A 62 -3.66 -8.31 14.83
CA GLY A 62 -4.54 -8.35 16.00
C GLY A 62 -5.72 -7.38 15.89
N LYS A 63 -5.59 -6.35 15.04
CA LYS A 63 -6.58 -5.28 14.88
C LYS A 63 -7.00 -5.12 13.43
N PHE A 64 -8.25 -4.69 13.23
CA PHE A 64 -8.80 -4.46 11.90
C PHE A 64 -7.97 -3.48 11.07
N GLN A 65 -7.61 -2.31 11.63
CA GLN A 65 -6.84 -1.29 10.92
C GLN A 65 -5.45 -1.80 10.50
N GLU A 66 -4.79 -2.59 11.36
CA GLU A 66 -3.50 -3.21 11.05
C GLU A 66 -3.64 -4.18 9.87
N ALA A 67 -4.70 -5.00 9.86
CA ALA A 67 -4.99 -5.89 8.73
C ALA A 67 -5.21 -5.13 7.42
N VAL A 68 -5.86 -3.96 7.47
CA VAL A 68 -6.09 -3.11 6.30
C VAL A 68 -4.77 -2.57 5.75
N GLU A 69 -3.87 -2.10 6.61
CA GLU A 69 -2.57 -1.55 6.21
C GLU A 69 -1.67 -2.62 5.57
N VAL A 70 -1.61 -3.80 6.19
CA VAL A 70 -0.87 -4.96 5.65
C VAL A 70 -1.44 -5.36 4.28
N ALA A 71 -2.76 -5.50 4.17
CA ALA A 71 -3.42 -5.89 2.92
C ALA A 71 -3.22 -4.84 1.80
N ASP A 72 -3.29 -3.55 2.13
CA ASP A 72 -3.06 -2.42 1.20
C ASP A 72 -1.61 -2.41 0.71
N GLY A 73 -0.66 -2.65 1.61
CA GLY A 73 0.76 -2.81 1.27
C GLY A 73 1.01 -3.98 0.32
N ILE A 74 0.39 -5.13 0.58
CA ILE A 74 0.50 -6.32 -0.28
C ILE A 74 -0.11 -6.08 -1.66
N GLU A 75 -1.31 -5.46 -1.73
CA GLU A 75 -1.95 -5.13 -3.00
C GLU A 75 -1.09 -4.17 -3.83
N LYS A 76 -0.53 -3.13 -3.19
CA LYS A 76 0.41 -2.20 -3.83
C LYS A 76 1.69 -2.88 -4.32
N ALA A 77 2.32 -3.69 -3.48
CA ALA A 77 3.54 -4.43 -3.84
C ALA A 77 3.29 -5.37 -5.02
N LYS A 78 2.14 -6.05 -5.03
CA LYS A 78 1.73 -6.90 -6.15
C LYS A 78 1.54 -6.10 -7.44
N ASN A 79 0.90 -4.93 -7.37
CA ASN A 79 0.73 -4.05 -8.53
C ASN A 79 2.07 -3.52 -9.07
N MET A 80 3.08 -3.34 -8.20
CA MET A 80 4.44 -2.97 -8.62
C MET A 80 5.19 -4.14 -9.27
N LEU A 81 5.00 -5.37 -8.78
CA LEU A 81 5.67 -6.58 -9.28
C LEU A 81 5.08 -7.10 -10.61
N THR A 82 3.79 -6.88 -10.84
CA THR A 82 3.11 -7.23 -12.10
C THR A 82 2.41 -6.01 -12.65
N PRO A 83 3.16 -5.04 -13.24
CA PRO A 83 2.55 -3.89 -13.86
C PRO A 83 1.59 -4.34 -14.95
N ASN A 84 0.40 -3.74 -14.98
CA ASN A 84 -0.62 -4.03 -15.97
C ASN A 84 -0.08 -3.76 -17.38
N ILE A 85 0.11 -4.80 -18.20
CA ILE A 85 0.66 -4.71 -19.57
C ILE A 85 -0.20 -3.80 -20.46
N ASN A 86 -1.50 -3.65 -20.18
CA ASN A 86 -2.37 -2.74 -20.92
C ASN A 86 -2.16 -1.24 -20.56
N VAL A 87 -1.41 -0.94 -19.49
CA VAL A 87 -0.99 0.43 -19.11
C VAL A 87 0.45 0.70 -19.53
N VAL A 88 1.21 -0.31 -19.96
CA VAL A 88 2.58 -0.14 -20.46
C VAL A 88 2.64 0.74 -21.72
N SER A 89 1.54 0.90 -22.46
CA SER A 89 1.50 1.86 -23.58
C SER A 89 1.55 3.33 -23.15
N SER A 90 1.31 3.67 -21.87
CA SER A 90 1.49 5.05 -21.36
C SER A 90 2.89 5.29 -20.77
N PHE A 91 3.68 4.24 -20.58
CA PHE A 91 5.07 4.33 -20.08
C PHE A 91 6.12 4.32 -21.18
N THR A 92 5.72 4.25 -22.46
CA THR A 92 6.64 4.44 -23.59
C THR A 92 7.23 5.86 -23.66
N GLY A 93 6.84 6.76 -22.75
CA GLY A 93 7.47 8.07 -22.53
C GLY A 93 8.32 8.18 -21.25
N SER A 94 8.50 7.11 -20.47
CA SER A 94 9.28 7.16 -19.21
C SER A 94 10.74 6.71 -19.35
N GLU A 95 11.10 6.01 -20.42
CA GLU A 95 12.49 5.61 -20.67
C GLU A 95 13.40 6.84 -20.83
N THR A 96 12.92 7.88 -21.50
CA THR A 96 13.62 9.16 -21.65
C THR A 96 13.83 9.89 -20.32
N ASN A 97 12.91 9.76 -19.37
CA ASN A 97 13.01 10.42 -18.06
C ASN A 97 14.02 9.71 -17.15
N PHE A 98 14.12 8.39 -17.25
CA PHE A 98 15.14 7.64 -16.51
C PHE A 98 16.54 7.87 -17.10
N GLU A 99 16.68 7.84 -18.43
CA GLU A 99 17.96 8.11 -19.10
C GLU A 99 18.48 9.52 -18.81
N THR A 100 17.62 10.54 -18.90
CA THR A 100 17.98 11.92 -18.54
C THR A 100 18.32 12.09 -17.06
N LEU A 101 17.61 11.40 -16.16
CA LEU A 101 17.94 11.41 -14.72
C LEU A 101 19.30 10.78 -14.44
N ILE A 102 19.60 9.63 -15.08
CA ILE A 102 20.90 8.95 -14.95
C ILE A 102 22.03 9.83 -15.49
N GLN A 103 21.82 10.48 -16.64
CA GLN A 103 22.80 11.39 -17.22
C GLN A 103 23.04 12.61 -16.30
N SER A 104 21.99 13.24 -15.80
CA SER A 104 22.10 14.40 -14.90
C SER A 104 22.81 14.06 -13.59
N ASN A 105 22.52 12.90 -13.00
CA ASN A 105 23.19 12.44 -11.79
C ASN A 105 24.67 12.13 -12.05
N THR A 106 24.96 11.46 -13.17
CA THR A 106 26.35 11.14 -13.56
C THR A 106 27.17 12.41 -13.74
N GLU A 107 26.66 13.41 -14.46
CA GLU A 107 27.34 14.69 -14.62
C GLU A 107 27.57 15.41 -13.30
N THR A 108 26.59 15.36 -12.39
CA THR A 108 26.71 15.96 -11.05
C THR A 108 27.84 15.31 -10.28
N TYR A 109 27.87 13.97 -10.20
CA TYR A 109 28.93 13.26 -9.51
C TYR A 109 30.30 13.52 -10.12
N THR A 110 30.43 13.55 -11.44
CA THR A 110 31.69 13.87 -12.12
C THR A 110 32.20 15.26 -11.74
N LYS A 111 31.32 16.28 -11.75
CA LYS A 111 31.68 17.65 -11.35
C LYS A 111 32.08 17.75 -9.89
N THR A 112 31.38 17.05 -8.99
CA THR A 112 31.72 17.03 -7.57
C THR A 112 33.07 16.38 -7.33
N ILE A 113 33.36 15.25 -7.99
CA ILE A 113 34.65 14.57 -7.87
C ILE A 113 35.79 15.46 -8.41
N ASP A 114 35.63 16.06 -9.60
CA ASP A 114 36.64 16.97 -10.19
C ASP A 114 36.92 18.18 -9.27
N LEU A 115 35.87 18.75 -8.66
CA LEU A 115 36.01 19.85 -7.71
C LEU A 115 36.78 19.42 -6.45
N LEU A 116 36.46 18.26 -5.89
CA LEU A 116 37.14 17.73 -4.71
C LEU A 116 38.62 17.40 -5.02
N SER A 117 38.90 16.81 -6.18
CA SER A 117 40.27 16.55 -6.65
C SER A 117 41.09 17.84 -6.75
N LYS A 118 40.54 18.89 -7.36
CA LYS A 118 41.20 20.21 -7.46
C LYS A 118 41.42 20.87 -6.10
N GLN A 119 40.51 20.67 -5.15
CA GLN A 119 40.67 21.19 -3.78
C GLN A 119 41.76 20.44 -3.01
N LEU A 120 41.92 19.14 -3.25
CA LEU A 120 42.98 18.34 -2.65
C LEU A 120 44.35 18.74 -3.20
N GLU A 121 44.48 18.93 -4.53
CA GLU A 121 45.74 19.35 -5.17
C GLU A 121 46.17 20.79 -4.80
N LYS A 122 45.24 21.65 -4.37
CA LYS A 122 45.53 23.03 -3.97
C LYS A 122 46.00 23.16 -2.51
N ASN A 123 45.85 22.10 -1.71
CA ASN A 123 46.22 22.09 -0.29
C ASN A 123 47.55 21.35 0.00
N GLU A 124 48.29 20.95 -1.05
CA GLU A 124 49.72 20.59 -1.00
C GLU A 124 50.61 21.77 -1.40
#